data_AF-A0A940YC55-F1
#
_entry.id   AF-A0A940YC55-F1
#
_cell.length_a   1.000
_cell.length_b   1.000
_cell.length_c   1.000
_cell.angle_alpha   90.00
_cell.angle_beta   90.00
_cell.angle_gamma   90.00
#
_symmetry.space_group_name_H-M   'P 1'
#
loop_
_entity.id
_entity.type
_entity.pdbx_description
1 polymer ?
#
loop_
_entity_poly.entity_id
_entity_poly.type
_entity_poly.pdbx_seq_one_letter_code
_entity_poly.pdbx_strand_id
1 'polypeptide(L)'
;MANVEIVKVDQGGANARILAREAKVDFRRVEAASLKIATRFSSAEGKRMFVRMFNTLQLNMHFISVIARTRLDHDDIGRIETALRGRIDAATASLNEAIDGAEALFKAHGITSLASYDTVPLDVDVRVLSSISRRFLEVLVKLDQLMPLLQTLEIHEVVSAQAVDTQRAGLKRQVRDIANGARSFATGLRRRMNALDARATSPDDAEGPDDAHGAAIGEAVDSTTGAQDGPADPPPSAGRDVEPLPAPATVAAVAE
;
A
#
# COMPACT_ATOMS: atom_id res chain seq x y z
N MET A 1 1.91 2.33 -49.74
CA MET A 1 1.14 3.34 -49.00
C MET A 1 1.89 3.63 -47.72
N ALA A 2 2.20 4.89 -47.44
CA ALA A 2 2.88 5.25 -46.19
C ALA A 2 1.96 4.89 -45.01
N ASN A 3 2.49 4.17 -44.02
CA ASN A 3 1.79 3.91 -42.76
C ASN A 3 1.56 5.25 -42.05
N VAL A 4 0.40 5.84 -42.28
CA VAL A 4 -0.04 7.00 -41.50
C VAL A 4 -0.48 6.45 -40.16
N GLU A 5 0.35 6.67 -39.14
CA GLU A 5 0.04 6.30 -37.77
C GLU A 5 -1.04 7.27 -37.24
N ILE A 6 -2.30 6.81 -37.22
CA ILE A 6 -3.47 7.63 -36.85
C ILE A 6 -3.52 7.89 -35.33
N VAL A 7 -2.90 7.01 -34.53
CA VAL A 7 -2.93 7.05 -33.06
C VAL A 7 -1.51 6.93 -32.53
N LYS A 8 -1.09 7.89 -31.69
CA LYS A 8 0.18 7.82 -30.99
C LYS A 8 0.04 6.90 -29.77
N VAL A 9 0.80 5.81 -29.76
CA VAL A 9 0.83 4.86 -28.64
C VAL A 9 1.88 5.29 -27.61
N ASP A 10 1.63 5.01 -26.32
CA ASP A 10 2.59 5.29 -25.25
C ASP A 10 3.86 4.44 -25.44
N GLN A 11 5.01 5.10 -25.41
CA GLN A 11 6.34 4.48 -25.51
C GLN A 11 7.02 4.42 -24.13
N GLY A 12 6.24 4.27 -23.05
CA GLY A 12 6.74 4.20 -21.67
C GLY A 12 6.73 5.53 -20.89
N GLY A 13 6.24 6.62 -21.48
CA GLY A 13 6.12 7.91 -20.80
C GLY A 13 5.14 7.89 -19.63
N ALA A 14 4.12 7.03 -19.69
CA ALA A 14 3.25 6.76 -18.54
C ALA A 14 4.03 6.16 -17.36
N ASN A 15 4.87 5.15 -17.61
CA ASN A 15 5.66 4.51 -16.55
C ASN A 15 6.69 5.48 -15.97
N ALA A 16 7.38 6.27 -16.80
CA ALA A 16 8.32 7.28 -16.33
C ALA A 16 7.67 8.28 -15.36
N ARG A 17 6.45 8.77 -15.67
CA ARG A 17 5.70 9.67 -14.79
C ARG A 17 5.26 9.02 -13.48
N ILE A 18 4.94 7.72 -13.50
CA ILE A 18 4.56 6.99 -12.30
C ILE A 18 5.80 6.78 -11.42
N LEU A 19 6.91 6.29 -11.99
CA LEU A 19 8.16 6.04 -11.29
C LEU A 19 8.78 7.32 -10.71
N ALA A 20 8.60 8.48 -11.36
CA ALA A 20 9.02 9.76 -10.79
C ALA A 20 8.35 10.11 -9.45
N ARG A 21 7.23 9.44 -9.11
CA ARG A 21 6.51 9.58 -7.83
C ARG A 21 6.84 8.46 -6.84
N GLU A 22 7.84 7.65 -7.13
CA GLU A 22 8.32 6.63 -6.20
C GLU A 22 8.78 7.29 -4.91
N ALA A 23 8.34 6.72 -3.78
CA ALA A 23 8.83 7.15 -2.49
C ALA A 23 10.33 6.88 -2.43
N LYS A 24 11.14 7.93 -2.25
CA LYS A 24 12.59 7.79 -2.03
C LYS A 24 12.81 7.22 -0.65
N VAL A 25 12.97 5.90 -0.62
CA VAL A 25 13.10 5.11 0.60
C VAL A 25 14.57 4.69 0.74
N ASP A 26 15.19 4.96 1.90
CA ASP A 26 16.60 4.65 2.13
C ASP A 26 16.78 3.23 2.66
N PHE A 27 17.30 2.34 1.80
CA PHE A 27 17.60 0.95 2.13
C PHE A 27 19.04 0.72 2.61
N ARG A 28 19.90 1.74 2.71
CA ARG A 28 21.33 1.56 3.07
C ARG A 28 21.52 0.95 4.46
N ARG A 29 20.54 1.11 5.36
CA ARG A 29 20.55 0.57 6.72
C ARG A 29 19.84 -0.79 6.85
N VAL A 30 19.40 -1.37 5.73
CA VAL A 30 18.67 -2.64 5.72
C VAL A 30 19.63 -3.77 5.39
N GLU A 31 20.05 -4.51 6.41
CA GLU A 31 20.97 -5.65 6.31
C GLU A 31 20.22 -6.99 6.15
N ALA A 32 19.09 -6.98 5.44
CA ALA A 32 18.24 -8.16 5.26
C ALA A 32 18.51 -8.88 3.94
N ALA A 33 18.46 -10.21 3.96
CA ALA A 33 18.40 -11.01 2.75
C ALA A 33 17.13 -10.67 1.95
N SER A 34 17.24 -10.74 0.62
CA SER A 34 16.12 -10.40 -0.27
C SER A 34 15.95 -11.40 -1.40
N LEU A 35 14.70 -11.72 -1.71
CA LEU A 35 14.34 -12.42 -2.94
C LEU A 35 14.08 -11.41 -4.05
N LYS A 36 14.49 -11.71 -5.28
CA LYS A 36 14.11 -10.95 -6.47
C LYS A 36 12.96 -11.66 -7.17
N ILE A 37 11.85 -10.98 -7.36
CA ILE A 37 10.66 -11.53 -8.01
C ILE A 37 10.33 -10.67 -9.22
N ALA A 38 10.48 -11.23 -10.41
CA ALA A 38 10.03 -10.60 -11.65
C ALA A 38 8.51 -10.37 -11.58
N THR A 39 8.09 -9.12 -11.70
CA THR A 39 6.68 -8.72 -11.53
C THR A 39 6.28 -7.76 -12.65
N ARG A 40 5.06 -7.92 -13.15
CA ARG A 40 4.47 -7.08 -14.20
C ARG A 40 3.20 -6.40 -13.68
N PHE A 41 3.08 -5.11 -13.92
CA PHE A 41 1.86 -4.34 -13.69
C PHE A 41 1.37 -3.71 -15.00
N SER A 42 0.14 -4.01 -15.40
CA SER A 42 -0.43 -3.50 -16.66
C SER A 42 -1.31 -2.28 -16.41
N SER A 43 -2.07 -2.27 -15.32
CA SER A 43 -3.01 -1.19 -14.98
C SER A 43 -2.31 0.03 -14.37
N ALA A 44 -2.87 1.22 -14.61
CA ALA A 44 -2.36 2.44 -13.99
C ALA A 44 -2.51 2.39 -12.45
N GLU A 45 -3.57 1.77 -11.95
CA GLU A 45 -3.84 1.59 -10.54
C GLU A 45 -2.78 0.71 -9.88
N GLY A 46 -2.52 -0.49 -10.41
CA GLY A 46 -1.51 -1.41 -9.91
C GLY A 46 -0.12 -0.77 -9.87
N LYS A 47 0.30 -0.16 -10.98
CA LYS A 47 1.57 0.58 -11.09
C LYS A 47 1.70 1.66 -10.00
N ARG A 48 0.69 2.53 -9.85
CA ARG A 48 0.70 3.62 -8.86
C ARG A 48 0.73 3.10 -7.43
N MET A 49 -0.02 2.03 -7.17
CA MET A 49 -0.15 1.45 -5.84
C MET A 49 1.17 0.81 -5.39
N PHE A 50 1.81 0.05 -6.29
CA PHE A 50 3.13 -0.50 -6.10
C PHE A 50 4.17 0.58 -5.80
N VAL A 51 4.33 1.55 -6.70
CA VAL A 51 5.36 2.60 -6.61
C VAL A 51 5.25 3.46 -5.36
N ARG A 52 4.03 3.72 -4.87
CA ARG A 52 3.82 4.58 -3.69
C ARG A 52 4.02 3.85 -2.36
N MET A 53 3.69 2.56 -2.30
CA MET A 53 3.46 1.90 -1.01
C MET A 53 4.37 0.72 -0.74
N PHE A 54 4.83 0.01 -1.77
CA PHE A 54 5.55 -1.25 -1.57
C PHE A 54 6.83 -1.05 -0.75
N ASN A 55 7.76 -0.22 -1.23
CA ASN A 55 9.04 0.05 -0.54
C ASN A 55 8.84 0.65 0.87
N THR A 56 7.85 1.53 1.02
CA THR A 56 7.50 2.11 2.32
C THR A 56 6.99 1.05 3.31
N LEU A 57 6.13 0.13 2.86
CA LEU A 57 5.68 -0.99 3.68
C LEU A 57 6.85 -1.90 4.05
N GLN A 58 7.74 -2.20 3.11
CA GLN A 58 8.90 -3.05 3.37
C GLN A 58 9.80 -2.50 4.48
N LEU A 59 10.12 -1.20 4.46
CA LEU A 59 10.91 -0.58 5.52
C LEU A 59 10.20 -0.62 6.87
N ASN A 60 8.90 -0.32 6.90
CA ASN A 60 8.16 -0.37 8.15
C ASN A 60 8.10 -1.80 8.69
N MET A 61 7.94 -2.80 7.83
CA MET A 61 7.99 -4.20 8.23
C MET A 61 9.37 -4.64 8.70
N HIS A 62 10.44 -4.22 8.03
CA HIS A 62 11.79 -4.50 8.51
C HIS A 62 12.03 -3.90 9.90
N PHE A 63 11.58 -2.66 10.11
CA PHE A 63 11.64 -2.04 11.43
C PHE A 63 10.84 -2.81 12.48
N ILE A 64 9.58 -3.18 12.19
CA ILE A 64 8.71 -3.91 13.13
C ILE A 64 9.31 -5.28 13.48
N SER A 65 9.66 -6.07 12.47
CA SER A 65 10.00 -7.49 12.63
C SER A 65 11.46 -7.74 13.03
N VAL A 66 12.36 -6.80 12.74
CA VAL A 66 13.80 -6.96 13.00
C VAL A 66 14.24 -5.99 14.08
N ILE A 67 14.10 -4.68 13.86
CA ILE A 67 14.69 -3.67 14.75
C ILE A 67 13.95 -3.61 16.09
N ALA A 68 12.63 -3.41 16.05
CA ALA A 68 11.80 -3.25 17.26
C ALA A 68 11.84 -4.51 18.14
N ARG A 69 11.90 -5.69 17.52
CA ARG A 69 12.01 -6.98 18.21
C ARG A 69 13.27 -7.11 19.08
N THR A 70 14.35 -6.38 18.78
CA THR A 70 15.57 -6.44 19.60
C THR A 70 15.44 -5.74 20.96
N ARG A 71 14.47 -4.81 21.12
CA ARG A 71 14.34 -3.98 22.33
C ARG A 71 12.97 -4.04 23.00
N LEU A 72 11.95 -4.46 22.28
CA LEU A 72 10.57 -4.50 22.77
C LEU A 72 10.09 -5.93 22.98
N ASP A 73 8.99 -6.06 23.72
CA ASP A 73 8.37 -7.35 24.01
C ASP A 73 7.98 -8.09 22.72
N HIS A 74 8.40 -9.35 22.62
CA HIS A 74 8.21 -10.18 21.45
C HIS A 74 6.74 -10.53 21.23
N ASP A 75 5.95 -10.67 22.30
CA ASP A 75 4.52 -10.97 22.20
C ASP A 75 3.77 -9.80 21.57
N ASP A 76 4.08 -8.57 21.97
CA ASP A 76 3.54 -7.35 21.39
C ASP A 76 3.86 -7.23 19.90
N ILE A 77 5.10 -7.51 19.49
CA ILE A 77 5.48 -7.52 18.07
C ILE A 77 4.73 -8.63 17.32
N GLY A 78 4.61 -9.83 17.90
CA GLY A 78 3.89 -10.95 17.31
C GLY A 78 2.40 -10.65 17.07
N ARG A 79 1.75 -9.92 17.99
CA ARG A 79 0.36 -9.45 17.81
C ARG A 79 0.24 -8.47 16.64
N ILE A 80 1.18 -7.53 16.50
CA ILE A 80 1.20 -6.57 15.38
C ILE A 80 1.37 -7.29 14.04
N GLU A 81 2.31 -8.23 13.95
CA GLU A 81 2.53 -9.03 12.74
C GLU A 81 1.29 -9.85 12.38
N THR A 82 0.63 -10.44 13.37
CA THR A 82 -0.60 -11.21 13.19
C THR A 82 -1.74 -10.32 12.69
N ALA A 83 -1.90 -9.12 13.25
CA ALA A 83 -2.90 -8.16 12.80
C ALA A 83 -2.67 -7.73 11.35
N LEU A 84 -1.42 -7.46 10.96
CA LEU A 84 -1.07 -7.11 9.58
C LEU A 84 -1.30 -8.27 8.62
N ARG A 85 -0.95 -9.49 9.03
CA ARG A 85 -1.22 -10.71 8.26
C ARG A 85 -2.72 -10.89 8.04
N GLY A 86 -3.54 -10.72 9.07
CA GLY A 86 -5.00 -10.78 8.96
C GLY A 86 -5.58 -9.76 7.98
N ARG A 87 -5.07 -8.52 7.98
CA ARG A 87 -5.50 -7.50 6.99
C ARG A 87 -5.14 -7.86 5.56
N ILE A 88 -3.95 -8.43 5.35
CA ILE A 88 -3.51 -8.91 4.03
C ILE A 88 -4.39 -10.07 3.57
N ASP A 89 -4.69 -11.01 4.46
CA ASP A 89 -5.49 -12.19 4.12
C ASP A 89 -6.94 -11.79 3.79
N ALA A 90 -7.52 -10.84 4.53
CA ALA A 90 -8.83 -10.27 4.22
C ALA A 90 -8.86 -9.55 2.86
N ALA A 91 -7.84 -8.71 2.56
CA ALA A 91 -7.76 -8.03 1.26
C ALA A 91 -7.56 -9.02 0.11
N THR A 92 -6.78 -10.08 0.34
CA THR A 92 -6.55 -11.15 -0.65
C THR A 92 -7.86 -11.89 -0.95
N ALA A 93 -8.62 -12.25 0.10
CA ALA A 93 -9.93 -12.89 -0.05
C ALA A 93 -10.90 -12.00 -0.83
N SER A 94 -11.01 -10.71 -0.47
CA SER A 94 -11.89 -9.76 -1.15
C SER A 94 -11.51 -9.55 -2.62
N LEU A 95 -10.21 -9.52 -2.94
CA LEU A 95 -9.75 -9.44 -4.32
C LEU A 95 -10.03 -10.72 -5.11
N ASN A 96 -9.82 -11.90 -4.51
CA ASN A 96 -10.14 -13.17 -5.16
C ASN A 96 -11.64 -13.27 -5.46
N GLU A 97 -12.50 -12.95 -4.49
CA GLU A 97 -13.95 -12.95 -4.67
C GLU A 97 -14.38 -11.98 -5.77
N ALA A 98 -13.76 -10.79 -5.85
CA ALA A 98 -14.03 -9.84 -6.92
C ALA A 98 -13.57 -10.34 -8.30
N ILE A 99 -12.44 -11.05 -8.37
CA ILE A 99 -11.95 -11.68 -9.60
C ILE A 99 -12.91 -12.80 -10.03
N ASP A 100 -13.24 -13.72 -9.13
CA ASP A 100 -14.14 -14.83 -9.39
C ASP A 100 -15.53 -14.35 -9.83
N GLY A 101 -16.05 -13.31 -9.16
CA GLY A 101 -17.32 -12.67 -9.50
C GLY A 101 -17.29 -12.02 -10.89
N ALA A 102 -16.20 -11.33 -11.24
CA ALA A 102 -16.04 -10.76 -12.57
C ALA A 102 -15.97 -11.86 -13.64
N GLU A 103 -15.20 -12.92 -13.42
CA GLU A 103 -15.10 -14.06 -14.34
C GLU A 103 -16.43 -14.82 -14.50
N ALA A 104 -17.25 -14.90 -13.45
CA ALA A 104 -18.58 -15.46 -13.53
C ALA A 104 -19.50 -14.64 -14.45
N LEU A 105 -19.42 -13.31 -14.37
CA LEU A 105 -20.15 -12.42 -15.27
C LEU A 105 -19.67 -12.56 -16.73
N PHE A 106 -18.37 -12.72 -16.95
CA PHE A 106 -17.85 -12.99 -18.30
C PHE A 106 -18.49 -14.23 -18.91
N LYS A 107 -18.53 -15.33 -18.15
CA LYS A 107 -19.14 -16.59 -18.59
C LYS A 107 -20.63 -16.43 -18.86
N ALA A 108 -21.37 -15.74 -17.97
CA ALA A 108 -22.81 -15.54 -18.11
C ALA A 108 -23.18 -14.69 -19.34
N HIS A 109 -22.33 -13.74 -19.71
CA HIS A 109 -22.57 -12.81 -20.84
C HIS A 109 -21.80 -13.18 -22.12
N GLY A 110 -21.13 -14.33 -22.15
CA GLY A 110 -20.39 -14.81 -23.33
C GLY A 110 -19.19 -13.96 -23.72
N ILE A 111 -18.58 -13.25 -22.77
CA ILE A 111 -17.40 -12.40 -22.99
C ILE A 111 -16.16 -13.29 -23.03
N THR A 112 -15.47 -13.31 -24.18
CA THR A 112 -14.31 -14.20 -24.43
C THR A 112 -12.97 -13.47 -24.50
N SER A 113 -12.98 -12.13 -24.54
CA SER A 113 -11.78 -11.30 -24.66
C SER A 113 -11.72 -10.25 -23.57
N LEU A 114 -10.51 -10.03 -23.03
CA LEU A 114 -10.24 -8.98 -22.04
C LEU A 114 -9.88 -7.66 -22.72
N ALA A 115 -10.28 -6.56 -22.09
CA ALA A 115 -9.76 -5.24 -22.39
C ALA A 115 -8.24 -5.20 -22.13
N SER A 116 -7.50 -4.60 -23.06
CA SER A 116 -6.05 -4.36 -22.95
C SER A 116 -5.75 -2.89 -22.70
N TYR A 117 -4.60 -2.63 -22.08
CA TYR A 117 -4.06 -1.27 -21.94
C TYR A 117 -3.07 -0.99 -23.06
N ASP A 118 -3.23 0.15 -23.74
CA ASP A 118 -2.26 0.62 -24.75
C ASP A 118 -0.98 1.17 -24.13
N THR A 119 -0.96 1.41 -22.80
CA THR A 119 0.26 1.83 -22.11
C THR A 119 1.21 0.67 -21.89
N VAL A 120 2.50 0.90 -22.10
CA VAL A 120 3.55 -0.11 -21.86
C VAL A 120 3.44 -0.64 -20.43
N PRO A 121 3.35 -1.97 -20.20
CA PRO A 121 3.35 -2.53 -18.86
C PRO A 121 4.63 -2.22 -18.10
N LEU A 122 4.54 -2.18 -16.77
CA LEU A 122 5.69 -1.96 -15.90
C LEU A 122 6.24 -3.32 -15.48
N ASP A 123 7.34 -3.73 -16.11
CA ASP A 123 8.08 -4.93 -15.75
C ASP A 123 9.24 -4.54 -14.80
N VAL A 124 9.27 -5.14 -13.61
CA VAL A 124 10.23 -4.81 -12.53
C VAL A 124 10.68 -6.04 -11.77
N ASP A 125 11.98 -6.11 -11.45
CA ASP A 125 12.52 -7.10 -10.52
C ASP A 125 12.34 -6.59 -9.08
N VAL A 126 11.26 -7.03 -8.44
CA VAL A 126 10.88 -6.57 -7.11
C VAL A 126 11.73 -7.26 -6.06
N ARG A 127 12.43 -6.45 -5.25
CA ARG A 127 13.17 -6.92 -4.08
C ARG A 127 12.22 -7.18 -2.91
N VAL A 128 12.17 -8.39 -2.39
CA VAL A 128 11.28 -8.80 -1.31
C VAL A 128 12.06 -9.18 -0.05
N LEU A 129 11.89 -8.40 1.02
CA LEU A 129 12.63 -8.53 2.28
C LEU A 129 11.97 -9.42 3.34
N SER A 130 10.67 -9.72 3.21
CA SER A 130 9.95 -10.49 4.22
C SER A 130 8.73 -11.21 3.63
N SER A 131 8.23 -12.22 4.35
CA SER A 131 7.01 -12.95 3.97
C SER A 131 5.78 -12.04 3.91
N ILE A 132 5.66 -11.06 4.81
CA ILE A 132 4.58 -10.05 4.79
C ILE A 132 4.69 -9.18 3.54
N SER A 133 5.91 -8.75 3.18
CA SER A 133 6.13 -7.98 1.95
C SER A 133 5.79 -8.79 0.71
N ARG A 134 6.14 -10.10 0.69
CA ARG A 134 5.78 -11.01 -0.41
C ARG A 134 4.28 -11.11 -0.59
N ARG A 135 3.53 -11.34 0.50
CA ARG A 135 2.05 -11.43 0.44
C ARG A 135 1.43 -10.09 0.04
N PHE A 136 2.00 -8.98 0.49
CA PHE A 136 1.54 -7.66 0.05
C PHE A 136 1.78 -7.42 -1.45
N LEU A 137 2.90 -7.92 -2.01
CA LEU A 137 3.12 -7.89 -3.45
C LEU A 137 2.03 -8.66 -4.20
N GLU A 138 1.64 -9.83 -3.70
CA GLU A 138 0.57 -10.63 -4.28
C GLU A 138 -0.78 -9.88 -4.29
N VAL A 139 -1.11 -9.19 -3.20
CA VAL A 139 -2.30 -8.30 -3.14
C VAL A 139 -2.25 -7.24 -4.24
N LEU A 140 -1.10 -6.61 -4.48
CA LEU A 140 -0.93 -5.62 -5.54
C LEU A 140 -1.10 -6.23 -6.94
N VAL A 141 -0.57 -7.43 -7.16
CA VAL A 141 -0.70 -8.15 -8.44
C VAL A 141 -2.16 -8.53 -8.70
N LYS A 142 -2.88 -9.02 -7.68
CA LYS A 142 -4.32 -9.34 -7.80
C LYS A 142 -5.16 -8.09 -8.06
N LEU A 143 -4.84 -6.97 -7.40
CA LEU A 143 -5.47 -5.69 -7.69
C LEU A 143 -5.25 -5.29 -9.16
N ASP A 144 -4.03 -5.46 -9.69
CA ASP A 144 -3.71 -5.17 -11.10
C ASP A 144 -4.45 -6.09 -12.07
N GLN A 145 -4.53 -7.39 -11.76
CA GLN A 145 -5.27 -8.39 -12.53
C GLN A 145 -6.76 -8.07 -12.61
N LEU A 146 -7.35 -7.56 -11.53
CA LEU A 146 -8.77 -7.24 -11.48
C LEU A 146 -9.16 -6.03 -12.33
N MET A 147 -8.26 -5.06 -12.52
CA MET A 147 -8.57 -3.82 -13.25
C MET A 147 -9.09 -4.05 -14.68
N PRO A 148 -8.44 -4.85 -15.54
CA PRO A 148 -8.97 -5.12 -16.88
C PRO A 148 -10.26 -5.93 -16.86
N LEU A 149 -10.49 -6.80 -15.86
CA LEU A 149 -11.74 -7.55 -15.73
C LEU A 149 -12.93 -6.60 -15.53
N LEU A 150 -12.83 -5.70 -14.54
CA LEU A 150 -13.89 -4.72 -14.27
C LEU A 150 -14.09 -3.76 -15.44
N GLN A 151 -13.01 -3.34 -16.09
CA GLN A 151 -13.11 -2.46 -17.27
C GLN A 151 -13.82 -3.16 -18.44
N THR A 152 -13.55 -4.45 -18.65
CA THR A 152 -14.21 -5.23 -19.71
C THR A 152 -15.71 -5.32 -19.45
N LEU A 153 -16.13 -5.58 -18.21
CA LEU A 153 -17.56 -5.62 -17.86
C LEU A 153 -18.28 -4.31 -18.11
N GLU A 154 -17.61 -3.18 -17.87
CA GLU A 154 -18.14 -1.85 -18.15
C GLU A 154 -18.23 -1.57 -19.65
N ILE A 155 -17.19 -1.92 -20.43
CA ILE A 155 -17.19 -1.77 -21.89
C ILE A 155 -18.31 -2.59 -22.54
N HIS A 156 -18.59 -3.79 -22.01
CA HIS A 156 -19.69 -4.65 -22.46
C HIS A 156 -21.04 -4.28 -21.85
N GLU A 157 -21.13 -3.17 -21.11
CA GLU A 157 -22.34 -2.66 -20.45
C GLU A 157 -23.02 -3.68 -19.49
N VAL A 158 -22.27 -4.68 -19.02
CA VAL A 158 -22.76 -5.65 -18.03
C VAL A 158 -22.85 -5.02 -16.64
N VAL A 159 -21.93 -4.10 -16.33
CA VAL A 159 -21.88 -3.35 -15.07
C VAL A 159 -21.76 -1.87 -15.38
N SER A 160 -22.45 -1.02 -14.63
CA SER A 160 -22.35 0.43 -14.82
C SER A 160 -20.98 0.98 -14.43
N ALA A 161 -20.56 2.06 -15.08
CA ALA A 161 -19.31 2.77 -14.74
C ALA A 161 -19.25 3.16 -13.25
N GLN A 162 -20.37 3.60 -12.66
CA GLN A 162 -20.45 3.95 -11.25
C GLN A 162 -20.20 2.76 -10.32
N ALA A 163 -20.73 1.58 -10.66
CA ALA A 163 -20.52 0.36 -9.88
C ALA A 163 -19.05 -0.07 -9.96
N VAL A 164 -18.44 -0.03 -11.14
CA VAL A 164 -17.01 -0.30 -11.33
C VAL A 164 -16.13 0.67 -10.54
N ASP A 165 -16.42 1.98 -10.58
CA ASP A 165 -15.67 2.97 -9.82
C ASP A 165 -15.77 2.76 -8.31
N THR A 166 -16.97 2.44 -7.82
CA THR A 166 -17.22 2.14 -6.41
C THR A 166 -16.41 0.93 -5.95
N GLN A 167 -16.47 -0.17 -6.70
CA GLN A 167 -15.74 -1.40 -6.39
C GLN A 167 -14.23 -1.17 -6.42
N ARG A 168 -13.70 -0.49 -7.45
CA ARG A 168 -12.28 -0.13 -7.54
C ARG A 168 -11.87 0.73 -6.35
N ALA A 169 -12.66 1.73 -5.98
CA ALA A 169 -12.35 2.63 -4.87
C ALA A 169 -12.28 1.88 -3.53
N GLY A 170 -13.23 0.97 -3.27
CA GLY A 170 -13.26 0.14 -2.07
C GLY A 170 -12.03 -0.75 -1.95
N LEU A 171 -11.72 -1.52 -2.99
CA LEU A 171 -10.55 -2.42 -2.99
C LEU A 171 -9.23 -1.65 -2.90
N LYS A 172 -9.08 -0.54 -3.62
CA LYS A 172 -7.90 0.34 -3.50
C LYS A 172 -7.74 0.89 -2.09
N ARG A 173 -8.83 1.19 -1.39
CA ARG A 173 -8.80 1.66 0.01
C ARG A 173 -8.28 0.55 0.92
N GLN A 174 -8.83 -0.66 0.84
CA GLN A 174 -8.37 -1.81 1.62
C GLN A 174 -6.86 -2.07 1.44
N VAL A 175 -6.37 -2.07 0.20
CA VAL A 175 -4.94 -2.25 -0.09
C VAL A 175 -4.07 -1.15 0.53
N ARG A 176 -4.54 0.12 0.47
CA ARG A 176 -3.84 1.25 1.09
C ARG A 176 -3.79 1.15 2.61
N ASP A 177 -4.88 0.70 3.23
CA ASP A 177 -5.01 0.62 4.69
C ASP A 177 -4.03 -0.38 5.32
N ILE A 178 -3.58 -1.39 4.57
CA ILE A 178 -2.50 -2.30 4.99
C ILE A 178 -1.18 -1.53 5.15
N ALA A 179 -0.78 -0.78 4.12
CA ALA A 179 0.46 0.00 4.13
C ALA A 179 0.43 1.11 5.19
N ASN A 180 -0.71 1.80 5.31
CA ASN A 180 -0.93 2.79 6.36
C ASN A 180 -0.90 2.16 7.75
N GLY A 181 -1.48 0.98 7.93
CA GLY A 181 -1.42 0.21 9.17
C GLY A 181 0.02 -0.09 9.59
N ALA A 182 0.84 -0.62 8.68
CA ALA A 182 2.25 -0.90 8.95
C ALA A 182 3.02 0.37 9.35
N ARG A 183 2.77 1.49 8.68
CA ARG A 183 3.37 2.79 9.03
C ARG A 183 2.96 3.26 10.42
N SER A 184 1.67 3.16 10.76
CA SER A 184 1.15 3.56 12.07
C SER A 184 1.75 2.71 13.19
N PHE A 185 1.80 1.38 13.01
CA PHE A 185 2.46 0.48 13.97
C PHE A 185 3.94 0.81 14.15
N ALA A 186 4.68 0.97 13.05
CA ALA A 186 6.09 1.33 13.11
C ALA A 186 6.32 2.67 13.82
N THR A 187 5.46 3.67 13.58
CA THR A 187 5.53 4.97 14.26
C THR A 187 5.28 4.84 15.77
N GLY A 188 4.28 4.05 16.17
CA GLY A 188 4.00 3.78 17.59
C GLY A 188 5.16 3.06 18.29
N LEU A 189 5.77 2.08 17.62
CA LEU A 189 6.94 1.35 18.13
C LEU A 189 8.17 2.25 18.27
N ARG A 190 8.46 3.13 17.30
CA ARG A 190 9.55 4.12 17.43
C ARG A 190 9.37 5.01 18.65
N ARG A 191 8.15 5.48 18.91
CA ARG A 191 7.86 6.28 20.12
C ARG A 191 8.13 5.49 21.40
N ARG A 192 7.73 4.22 21.46
CA ARG A 192 7.99 3.34 22.62
C ARG A 192 9.48 3.10 22.82
N MET A 193 10.24 2.84 21.76
CA MET A 193 11.69 2.65 21.84
C MET A 193 12.40 3.91 22.34
N ASN A 194 12.07 5.08 21.79
CA ASN A 194 12.68 6.34 22.22
C ASN A 194 12.38 6.65 23.70
N ALA A 195 11.19 6.27 24.20
CA ALA A 195 10.85 6.43 25.61
C ALA A 195 11.66 5.51 26.54
N LEU A 196 12.03 4.30 26.08
CA LEU A 196 12.94 3.42 26.82
C LEU A 196 14.36 3.98 26.85
N ASP A 197 14.84 4.48 25.71
CA ASP A 197 16.17 5.10 25.61
C ASP A 197 16.25 6.33 26.54
N ALA A 198 15.23 7.20 26.56
CA ALA A 198 15.19 8.36 27.47
C ALA A 198 15.23 7.98 28.96
N ARG A 199 14.53 6.90 29.35
CA ARG A 199 14.58 6.38 30.73
C ARG A 199 15.93 5.77 31.08
N ALA A 200 16.57 5.07 30.15
CA ALA A 200 17.91 4.50 30.35
C ALA A 200 19.01 5.57 30.44
N THR A 201 18.78 6.74 29.83
CA THR A 201 19.70 7.90 29.89
C THR A 201 19.46 8.76 31.14
N SER A 202 18.45 8.45 31.97
CA SER A 202 18.16 9.14 33.23
C SER A 202 18.50 8.29 34.47
N PRO A 203 19.79 8.07 34.80
CA PRO A 203 20.20 7.73 36.16
C PRO A 203 21.26 8.71 36.69
N ASP A 204 20.80 9.79 37.34
CA ASP A 204 21.38 10.49 38.52
C ASP A 204 20.77 11.89 38.60
N ASP A 205 19.65 12.03 39.32
CA ASP A 205 19.17 13.30 39.89
C ASP A 205 18.22 12.96 41.05
N ALA A 206 18.73 12.17 41.99
CA ALA A 206 18.06 11.91 43.25
C ALA A 206 19.08 11.67 44.37
N GLU A 207 20.02 12.62 44.54
CA GLU A 207 20.60 12.93 45.85
C GLU A 207 21.15 14.36 45.84
N GLY A 208 20.33 15.29 46.30
CA GLY A 208 20.78 16.53 46.96
C GLY A 208 20.10 16.59 48.33
N PRO A 209 20.66 17.30 49.33
CA PRO A 209 21.29 18.61 49.12
C PRO A 209 22.59 18.86 49.90
N ASP A 210 23.47 19.72 49.38
CA ASP A 210 23.92 20.88 50.14
C ASP A 210 24.61 21.92 49.26
N ASP A 211 24.40 23.17 49.68
CA ASP A 211 24.64 24.45 49.00
C ASP A 211 26.10 24.75 48.60
N ALA A 212 26.30 25.42 47.46
CA ALA A 212 27.18 26.59 47.37
C ALA A 212 27.05 27.35 46.03
N HIS A 213 26.88 28.67 46.18
CA HIS A 213 26.91 29.73 45.16
C HIS A 213 28.07 29.68 44.15
N GLY A 214 27.79 30.18 42.93
CA GLY A 214 28.82 30.73 42.04
C GLY A 214 28.31 31.06 40.63
N ALA A 215 27.98 32.33 40.39
CA ALA A 215 27.51 32.87 39.12
C ALA A 215 28.58 32.88 38.01
N ALA A 216 28.14 32.79 36.73
CA ALA A 216 28.47 33.71 35.61
C ALA A 216 28.56 33.02 34.21
N ILE A 217 27.64 33.43 33.30
CA ILE A 217 27.78 33.82 31.87
C ILE A 217 28.80 33.04 31.01
N GLY A 218 28.54 32.48 29.82
CA GLY A 218 27.42 32.46 28.87
C GLY A 218 28.03 32.21 27.47
N GLU A 219 27.42 31.39 26.61
CA GLU A 219 27.65 31.48 25.17
C GLU A 219 26.47 30.88 24.40
N ALA A 220 25.86 31.72 23.57
CA ALA A 220 24.78 31.37 22.67
C ALA A 220 25.37 30.80 21.38
N VAL A 221 24.87 29.65 20.94
CA VAL A 221 24.98 29.25 19.52
C VAL A 221 23.63 28.71 19.05
N ASP A 222 23.10 29.47 18.11
CA ASP A 222 21.93 29.22 17.27
C ASP A 222 22.08 27.95 16.44
N SER A 223 20.99 27.20 16.29
CA SER A 223 20.73 26.37 15.11
C SER A 223 19.22 26.09 15.03
N THR A 224 18.53 27.11 14.53
CA THR A 224 17.26 26.95 13.84
C THR A 224 17.41 26.04 12.62
N THR A 225 16.59 24.99 12.50
CA THR A 225 16.07 24.57 11.19
C THR A 225 14.77 23.80 11.37
N GLY A 226 13.66 24.53 11.23
CA GLY A 226 12.36 23.95 10.96
C GLY A 226 12.32 23.38 9.54
N ALA A 227 11.67 22.23 9.38
CA ALA A 227 11.17 21.77 8.10
C ALA A 227 9.65 21.70 8.20
N GLN A 228 9.04 22.47 7.30
CA GLN A 228 7.65 22.88 7.22
C GLN A 228 6.64 21.76 6.94
N ASP A 229 5.42 22.08 7.33
CA ASP A 229 4.15 21.46 6.96
C ASP A 229 4.02 21.16 5.46
N GLY A 230 3.52 19.97 5.15
CA GLY A 230 2.87 19.63 3.88
C GLY A 230 1.35 19.59 4.05
N PRO A 231 0.57 19.75 2.96
CA PRO A 231 -0.79 20.26 3.03
C PRO A 231 -1.76 19.29 3.73
N ALA A 232 -2.61 19.85 4.59
CA ALA A 232 -3.74 19.17 5.18
C ALA A 232 -4.80 18.84 4.11
N ASP A 233 -5.14 17.57 3.97
CA ASP A 233 -6.30 17.13 3.18
C ASP A 233 -7.62 17.36 3.96
N PRO A 234 -8.74 17.61 3.26
CA PRO A 234 -10.02 17.99 3.86
C PRO A 234 -10.71 16.83 4.61
N PRO A 235 -11.65 17.14 5.53
CA PRO A 235 -12.25 16.15 6.41
C PRO A 235 -13.15 15.14 5.67
N PRO A 236 -13.33 13.93 6.22
CA PRO A 236 -14.14 12.88 5.60
C PRO A 236 -15.63 13.25 5.63
N SER A 237 -16.26 13.20 4.46
CA SER A 237 -17.73 13.25 4.35
C SER A 237 -18.34 12.02 5.01
N ALA A 238 -19.36 12.26 5.82
CA ALA A 238 -20.11 11.26 6.59
C ALA A 238 -20.63 10.12 5.72
N GLY A 239 -20.60 8.92 6.30
CA GLY A 239 -20.95 7.66 5.66
C GLY A 239 -22.38 7.62 5.15
N ARG A 240 -22.55 6.92 4.02
CA ARG A 240 -23.82 6.32 3.62
C ARG A 240 -23.58 4.83 3.46
N ASP A 241 -24.48 4.06 4.07
CA ASP A 241 -24.49 2.61 4.07
C ASP A 241 -24.44 2.06 2.64
N VAL A 242 -23.60 1.04 2.45
CA VAL A 242 -23.28 0.43 1.16
C VAL A 242 -24.20 -0.79 1.00
N GLU A 243 -25.03 -0.78 -0.04
CA GLU A 243 -25.78 -1.96 -0.45
C GLU A 243 -24.90 -2.87 -1.35
N PRO A 244 -24.92 -4.21 -1.18
CA PRO A 244 -24.13 -5.13 -2.00
C PRO A 244 -24.58 -5.18 -3.47
N LEU A 245 -23.68 -5.55 -4.38
CA LEU A 245 -24.01 -5.82 -5.78
C LEU A 245 -25.13 -6.88 -5.90
N PRO A 246 -26.06 -6.73 -6.85
CA PRO A 246 -27.12 -7.71 -7.06
C PRO A 246 -26.53 -9.05 -7.52
N ALA A 247 -27.01 -10.13 -6.90
CA ALA A 247 -26.71 -11.49 -7.32
C ALA A 247 -27.24 -11.76 -8.74
N PRO A 248 -26.58 -12.61 -9.54
CA PRO A 248 -27.02 -12.91 -10.90
C PRO A 248 -28.40 -13.55 -10.88
N ALA A 249 -29.36 -12.93 -11.58
CA ALA A 249 -30.68 -13.50 -11.80
C ALA A 249 -30.55 -14.77 -12.64
N THR A 250 -31.04 -15.89 -12.12
CA THR A 250 -31.20 -17.13 -12.88
C THR A 250 -32.19 -16.89 -14.02
N VAL A 251 -31.67 -16.83 -15.24
CA VAL A 251 -32.49 -16.82 -16.46
C VAL A 251 -33.17 -18.18 -16.55
N ALA A 252 -34.47 -18.22 -16.31
CA ALA A 252 -35.29 -19.40 -16.51
C ALA A 252 -35.27 -19.77 -18.00
N ALA A 253 -34.94 -21.02 -18.29
CA ALA A 253 -35.05 -21.59 -19.62
C ALA A 253 -36.50 -21.50 -20.09
N VAL A 254 -36.72 -20.73 -21.16
CA VAL A 254 -37.96 -20.83 -21.93
C VAL A 254 -37.76 -21.98 -22.91
N ALA A 255 -38.49 -23.07 -22.66
CA ALA A 255 -38.66 -24.15 -23.61
C ALA A 255 -39.73 -23.73 -24.63
N GLU A 256 -39.36 -23.71 -25.91
CA GLU A 256 -40.25 -23.99 -27.04
C GLU A 256 -39.48 -24.78 -28.09
#